data_AF-A0A016VT16-F1
#
_entry.id   AF-A0A016VT16-F1
#
_cell.length_a   1.000
_cell.length_b   1.000
_cell.length_c   1.000
_cell.angle_alpha   90.00
_cell.angle_beta   90.00
_cell.angle_gamma   90.00
#
_symmetry.space_group_name_H-M   'P 1'
#
loop_
_entity.id
_entity.type
_entity.pdbx_description
1 polymer ?
#
loop_
_entity_poly.entity_id
_entity_poly.type
_entity_poly.pdbx_seq_one_letter_code
_entity_poly.pdbx_strand_id
1 'polypeptide(L)'
;MPADFVEFLFWHCVDAQQQNGFLVRSAATILFGFVVRYITKSRSVPAFFIVSTRAKFWHEVVKRCSSFSELPSLQRILLLIFLTRLSLGHPLCYSETVQTEIQTLVASVIGLIIRTKDIRERRFCMDVAVALSPATTRVDILKMLEEREENEGNHVMRADCDYLEFILKKFDGAAEEFSNRWRTPTDLRQSPYVGLIESSQTLDPEQALTAIQKMFTSVQSHSAELALQALAMALTRVAVNLRVIENVHGSIRTRFVSQCLSIVDHQGCSSRAVSIISRVPVCLGLTKHYLQKCYVVQLLKQWENKSEETT
;
A
#
# COMPACT_ATOMS: atom_id res chain seq x y z
N MET A 1 28.08 4.09 3.84
CA MET A 1 27.72 5.52 3.86
C MET A 1 27.70 5.96 5.32
N PRO A 2 28.34 7.09 5.69
CA PRO A 2 28.34 7.58 7.07
C PRO A 2 26.90 7.76 7.59
N ALA A 3 26.63 7.40 8.85
CA ALA A 3 25.29 7.49 9.44
C ALA A 3 24.73 8.92 9.35
N ASP A 4 25.57 9.91 9.67
CA ASP A 4 25.23 11.34 9.61
C ASP A 4 24.80 11.79 8.21
N PHE A 5 25.40 11.22 7.16
CA PHE A 5 25.05 11.57 5.77
C PHE A 5 23.69 10.97 5.37
N VAL A 6 23.38 9.74 5.82
CA VAL A 6 22.09 9.10 5.58
C VAL A 6 20.96 9.87 6.28
N GLU A 7 21.20 10.29 7.51
CA GLU A 7 20.27 11.07 8.32
C GLU A 7 20.07 12.48 7.73
N PHE A 8 21.15 13.13 7.29
CA PHE A 8 21.07 14.38 6.53
C PHE A 8 20.22 14.22 5.27
N LEU A 9 20.48 13.20 4.44
CA LEU A 9 19.70 12.96 3.22
C LEU A 9 18.23 12.66 3.52
N PHE A 10 17.94 11.92 4.59
CA PHE A 10 16.57 11.65 5.03
C PHE A 10 15.81 12.97 5.24
N TRP A 11 16.36 13.86 6.05
CA TRP A 11 15.74 15.15 6.35
C TRP A 11 15.68 16.07 5.13
N HIS A 12 16.74 16.10 4.32
CA HIS A 12 16.75 16.86 3.08
C HIS A 12 15.61 16.45 2.14
N CYS A 13 15.30 15.15 2.04
CA CYS A 13 14.19 14.67 1.22
C CYS A 13 12.81 15.09 1.76
N VAL A 14 12.65 15.13 3.09
CA VAL A 14 11.43 15.61 3.76
C VAL A 14 11.28 17.12 3.54
N ASP A 15 12.33 17.89 3.76
CA ASP A 15 12.31 19.35 3.63
C ASP A 15 12.11 19.80 2.18
N ALA A 16 12.66 19.07 1.21
CA ALA A 16 12.45 19.31 -0.21
C ALA A 16 10.97 19.22 -0.65
N GLN A 17 10.07 18.65 0.16
CA GLN A 17 8.63 18.63 -0.15
C GLN A 17 7.97 20.00 -0.08
N GLN A 18 8.61 21.01 0.53
CA GLN A 18 8.14 22.40 0.53
C GLN A 18 8.44 23.13 -0.78
N GLN A 19 9.27 22.56 -1.66
CA GLN A 19 9.65 23.18 -2.93
C GLN A 19 8.48 23.16 -3.93
N ASN A 20 8.30 24.24 -4.68
CA ASN A 20 7.22 24.35 -5.67
C ASN A 20 7.44 23.42 -6.88
N GLY A 21 8.70 23.11 -7.22
CA GLY A 21 9.07 22.31 -8.39
C GLY A 21 8.64 20.84 -8.26
N PHE A 22 7.78 20.36 -9.17
CA PHE A 22 7.34 18.96 -9.21
C PHE A 22 8.53 17.99 -9.33
N LEU A 23 9.46 18.25 -10.25
CA LEU A 23 10.63 17.40 -10.49
C LEU A 23 11.49 17.23 -9.24
N VAL A 24 11.71 18.32 -8.48
CA VAL A 24 12.49 18.32 -7.24
C VAL A 24 11.79 17.46 -6.18
N ARG A 25 10.48 17.64 -5.99
CA ARG A 25 9.69 16.85 -5.04
C ARG A 25 9.68 15.37 -5.39
N SER A 26 9.52 15.03 -6.67
CA SER A 26 9.53 13.65 -7.16
C SER A 26 10.90 12.99 -6.98
N ALA A 27 11.99 13.67 -7.35
CA ALA A 27 13.35 13.17 -7.14
C ALA A 27 13.64 12.94 -5.65
N ALA A 28 13.26 13.89 -4.79
CA ALA A 28 13.38 13.76 -3.34
C ALA A 28 12.56 12.58 -2.79
N THR A 29 11.34 12.34 -3.32
CA THR A 29 10.50 11.20 -2.91
C THR A 29 11.12 9.85 -3.30
N ILE A 30 11.70 9.77 -4.50
CA ILE A 30 12.39 8.57 -4.96
C ILE A 30 13.62 8.29 -4.08
N LEU A 31 14.43 9.34 -3.83
CA LEU A 31 15.62 9.25 -2.98
C LEU A 31 15.23 8.85 -1.54
N PHE A 32 14.17 9.44 -1.00
CA PHE A 32 13.62 9.09 0.31
C PHE A 32 13.33 7.59 0.42
N GLY A 33 12.72 6.98 -0.60
CA GLY A 33 12.46 5.54 -0.63
C GLY A 33 13.73 4.69 -0.51
N PHE A 34 14.83 5.09 -1.17
CA PHE A 34 16.12 4.41 -1.04
C PHE A 34 16.72 4.59 0.35
N VAL A 35 16.65 5.80 0.90
CA VAL A 35 17.18 6.13 2.24
C VAL A 35 16.42 5.37 3.33
N VAL A 36 15.08 5.39 3.30
CA VAL A 36 14.23 4.63 4.24
C VAL A 36 14.54 3.14 4.15
N ARG A 37 14.64 2.60 2.93
CA ARG A 37 15.01 1.19 2.75
C ARG A 37 16.39 0.91 3.34
N TYR A 38 17.37 1.80 3.18
CA TYR A 38 18.69 1.62 3.77
C TYR A 38 18.65 1.62 5.30
N ILE A 39 17.96 2.59 5.91
CA ILE A 39 17.80 2.71 7.38
C ILE A 39 17.12 1.46 7.95
N THR A 40 16.09 0.96 7.26
CA THR A 40 15.24 -0.14 7.74
C THR A 40 15.70 -1.53 7.31
N LYS A 41 16.76 -1.64 6.49
CA LYS A 41 17.33 -2.91 6.02
C LYS A 41 18.18 -3.53 7.13
N SER A 42 17.54 -4.02 8.17
CA SER A 42 18.14 -4.92 9.15
C SER A 42 17.44 -6.27 9.10
N ARG A 43 18.22 -7.36 9.12
CA ARG A 43 17.69 -8.74 9.05
C ARG A 43 17.69 -9.45 10.40
N SER A 44 18.40 -8.93 11.40
CA SER A 44 18.58 -9.57 12.71
C SER A 44 18.00 -8.75 13.86
N VAL A 45 17.97 -7.42 13.73
CA VAL A 45 17.50 -6.50 14.79
C VAL A 45 16.37 -5.64 14.24
N PRO A 46 15.23 -5.46 14.94
CA PRO A 46 14.16 -4.58 14.49
C PRO A 46 14.66 -3.17 14.17
N ALA A 47 14.25 -2.63 13.02
CA ALA A 47 14.68 -1.30 12.57
C ALA A 47 14.41 -0.21 13.62
N PHE A 48 13.30 -0.33 14.36
CA PHE A 48 12.96 0.60 15.44
C PHE A 48 14.08 0.70 16.48
N PHE A 49 14.66 -0.44 16.92
CA PHE A 49 15.72 -0.45 17.93
C PHE A 49 16.99 0.28 17.44
N ILE A 50 17.37 0.08 16.17
CA ILE A 50 18.52 0.77 15.58
C ILE A 50 18.26 2.28 15.49
N VAL A 51 17.03 2.67 15.14
CA VAL A 51 16.67 4.09 15.05
C VAL A 51 16.62 4.73 16.44
N SER A 52 16.01 4.09 17.43
CA SER A 52 15.86 4.63 18.79
C SER A 52 17.19 4.80 19.52
N THR A 53 18.21 4.01 19.18
CA THR A 53 19.57 4.19 19.74
C THR A 53 20.35 5.37 19.13
N ARG A 54 19.88 5.93 18.01
CA ARG A 54 20.47 7.12 17.39
C ARG A 54 19.81 8.38 17.94
N ALA A 55 20.20 8.75 19.16
CA ALA A 55 19.55 9.80 19.96
C ALA A 55 19.21 11.07 19.18
N LYS A 56 20.16 11.63 18.41
CA LYS A 56 19.93 12.87 17.62
C LYS A 56 18.84 12.68 16.55
N PHE A 57 18.93 11.58 15.80
CA PHE A 57 17.98 11.30 14.73
C PHE A 57 16.59 11.00 15.27
N TRP A 58 16.50 10.13 16.27
CA TRP A 58 15.24 9.77 16.91
C TRP A 58 14.56 10.97 17.57
N HIS A 59 15.32 11.80 18.29
CA HIS A 59 14.78 13.01 18.91
C HIS A 59 14.19 13.98 17.88
N GLU A 60 14.84 14.16 16.72
CA GLU A 60 14.29 14.99 15.64
C GLU A 60 13.05 14.36 15.00
N VAL A 61 12.98 13.02 14.87
CA VAL A 61 11.77 12.30 14.44
C VAL A 61 10.63 12.58 15.41
N VAL A 62 10.85 12.38 16.71
CA VAL A 62 9.82 12.61 17.74
C VAL A 62 9.38 14.07 17.71
N LYS A 63 10.32 15.02 17.74
CA LYS A 63 10.03 16.46 17.70
C LYS A 63 9.13 16.84 16.53
N ARG A 64 9.46 16.43 15.31
CA ARG A 64 8.65 16.77 14.12
C ARG A 64 7.31 16.03 14.07
N CYS A 65 7.27 14.77 14.50
CA CYS A 65 6.04 13.97 14.50
C CYS A 65 5.08 14.39 15.62
N SER A 66 5.59 14.88 16.75
CA SER A 66 4.76 15.42 17.84
C SER A 66 3.90 16.59 17.37
N SER A 67 4.43 17.42 16.46
CA SER A 67 3.73 18.54 15.82
C SER A 67 3.17 18.20 14.44
N PHE A 68 2.69 16.97 14.22
CA PHE A 68 2.16 16.55 12.92
C PHE A 68 1.15 17.53 12.34
N SER A 69 0.26 18.12 13.14
CA SER A 69 -0.75 19.08 12.65
C SER A 69 -0.17 20.33 11.99
N GLU A 70 1.06 20.72 12.31
CA GLU A 70 1.72 21.93 11.81
C GLU A 70 2.50 21.68 10.51
N LEU A 71 2.80 20.41 10.21
CA LEU A 71 3.58 20.04 9.03
C LEU A 71 2.73 20.03 7.76
N PRO A 72 3.27 20.45 6.60
CA PRO A 72 2.65 20.26 5.30
C PRO A 72 2.32 18.78 5.01
N SER A 73 1.18 18.53 4.36
CA SER A 73 0.67 17.16 4.11
C SER A 73 1.69 16.22 3.46
N LEU A 74 2.48 16.68 2.48
CA LEU A 74 3.50 15.85 1.84
C LEU A 74 4.61 15.42 2.79
N GLN A 75 5.01 16.30 3.72
CA GLN A 75 6.01 15.95 4.75
C GLN A 75 5.44 14.94 5.73
N ARG A 76 4.18 15.14 6.17
CA ARG A 76 3.49 14.19 7.04
C ARG A 76 3.42 12.80 6.41
N ILE A 77 3.03 12.73 5.14
CA ILE A 77 2.95 11.45 4.41
C ILE A 77 4.32 10.75 4.38
N LEU A 78 5.42 11.46 4.09
CA LEU A 78 6.74 10.83 4.08
C LEU A 78 7.14 10.32 5.48
N LEU A 79 6.92 11.11 6.53
CA LEU A 79 7.23 10.71 7.89
C LEU A 79 6.38 9.53 8.35
N LEU A 80 5.07 9.53 8.06
CA LEU A 80 4.20 8.40 8.33
C LEU A 80 4.65 7.15 7.56
N ILE A 81 5.02 7.26 6.28
CA ILE A 81 5.60 6.16 5.50
C ILE A 81 6.86 5.60 6.19
N PHE A 82 7.74 6.46 6.71
CA PHE A 82 8.90 6.00 7.45
C PHE A 82 8.51 5.28 8.75
N LEU A 83 7.62 5.86 9.54
CA LEU A 83 7.16 5.29 10.81
C LEU A 83 6.47 3.93 10.63
N THR A 84 5.70 3.72 9.54
CA THR A 84 5.10 2.40 9.26
C THR A 84 6.13 1.28 9.04
N ARG A 85 7.40 1.62 8.80
CA ARG A 85 8.50 0.66 8.66
C ARG A 85 9.17 0.34 10.00
N LEU A 86 8.80 1.03 11.07
CA LEU A 86 9.34 0.82 12.40
C LEU A 86 8.32 0.02 13.21
N SER A 87 8.59 -1.28 13.37
CA SER A 87 7.79 -2.12 14.26
C SER A 87 8.44 -2.18 15.63
N LEU A 88 7.65 -1.95 16.67
CA LEU A 88 8.12 -2.04 18.05
C LEU A 88 8.52 -3.47 18.39
N GLY A 89 9.69 -3.63 19.00
CA GLY A 89 10.14 -4.89 19.59
C GLY A 89 9.60 -5.09 21.00
N HIS A 90 10.28 -5.90 21.81
CA HIS A 90 9.89 -6.09 23.20
C HIS A 90 10.06 -4.79 24.02
N PRO A 91 9.06 -4.33 24.81
CA PRO A 91 9.12 -3.05 25.53
C PRO A 91 10.34 -2.89 26.44
N LEU A 92 10.78 -3.98 27.08
CA LEU A 92 11.98 -4.00 27.94
C LEU A 92 13.30 -3.69 27.21
N CYS A 93 13.31 -3.70 25.87
CA CYS A 93 14.49 -3.32 25.09
C CYS A 93 14.70 -1.81 25.01
N TYR A 94 13.78 -1.00 25.55
CA TYR A 94 13.79 0.45 25.43
C TYR A 94 13.87 1.10 26.80
N SER A 95 14.65 2.18 26.90
CA SER A 95 14.68 3.05 28.08
C SER A 95 13.32 3.72 28.29
N GLU A 96 13.02 4.11 29.53
CA GLU A 96 11.81 4.85 29.91
C GLU A 96 11.58 6.09 29.03
N THR A 97 12.64 6.87 28.74
CA THR A 97 12.56 8.05 27.86
C THR A 97 11.99 7.72 26.47
N VAL A 98 12.54 6.68 25.82
CA VAL A 98 12.06 6.22 24.50
C VAL A 98 10.61 5.73 24.58
N GLN A 99 10.21 5.09 25.68
CA GLN A 99 8.82 4.66 25.87
C GLN A 99 7.86 5.87 25.97
N THR A 100 8.24 6.92 26.71
CA THR A 100 7.47 8.18 26.79
C THR A 100 7.38 8.87 25.43
N GLU A 101 8.47 8.88 24.66
CA GLU A 101 8.51 9.44 23.31
C GLU A 101 7.59 8.67 22.34
N ILE A 102 7.57 7.34 22.43
CA ILE A 102 6.63 6.49 21.67
C ILE A 102 5.18 6.85 22.01
N GLN A 103 4.84 6.95 23.30
CA GLN A 103 3.49 7.32 23.75
C GLN A 103 3.07 8.68 23.21
N THR A 104 3.99 9.67 23.26
CA THR A 104 3.75 11.02 22.73
C THR A 104 3.49 10.98 21.22
N LEU A 105 4.31 10.24 20.48
CA LEU A 105 4.16 10.10 19.03
C LEU A 105 2.84 9.40 18.66
N VAL A 106 2.48 8.32 19.37
CA VAL A 106 1.20 7.62 19.16
C VAL A 106 0.01 8.54 19.44
N ALA A 107 0.07 9.35 20.50
CA ALA A 107 -0.97 10.33 20.80
C ALA A 107 -1.11 11.39 19.68
N SER A 108 0.00 11.89 19.14
CA SER A 108 -0.01 12.83 18.00
C SER A 108 -0.57 12.19 16.72
N VAL A 109 -0.24 10.92 16.46
CA VAL A 109 -0.78 10.14 15.33
C VAL A 109 -2.29 9.97 15.47
N ILE A 110 -2.77 9.60 16.65
CA ILE A 110 -4.21 9.49 16.95
C ILE A 110 -4.90 10.85 16.75
N GLY A 111 -4.31 11.94 17.24
CA GLY A 111 -4.83 13.29 17.03
C GLY A 111 -4.93 13.65 15.54
N LEU A 112 -4.00 13.19 14.72
CA LEU A 112 -4.03 13.40 13.27
C LEU A 112 -5.12 12.58 12.57
N ILE A 113 -5.39 11.33 13.00
CA ILE A 113 -6.47 10.48 12.44
C ILE A 113 -7.80 11.22 12.45
N ILE A 114 -8.11 11.86 13.58
CA ILE A 114 -9.40 12.52 13.81
C ILE A 114 -9.55 13.78 12.95
N ARG A 115 -8.45 14.48 12.69
CA ARG A 115 -8.45 15.80 12.03
C ARG A 115 -8.26 15.75 10.52
N THR A 116 -7.61 14.71 9.99
CA THR A 116 -7.31 14.68 8.56
C THR A 116 -8.48 14.17 7.72
N LYS A 117 -8.77 14.92 6.65
CA LYS A 117 -9.78 14.55 5.64
C LYS A 117 -9.25 13.53 4.64
N ASP A 118 -7.92 13.41 4.47
CA ASP A 118 -7.34 12.46 3.51
C ASP A 118 -7.37 11.03 4.10
N ILE A 119 -8.17 10.17 3.49
CA ILE A 119 -8.29 8.75 3.85
C ILE A 119 -6.95 8.02 3.82
N ARG A 120 -6.03 8.37 2.91
CA ARG A 120 -4.72 7.73 2.83
C ARG A 120 -3.86 8.10 4.02
N GLU A 121 -3.93 9.36 4.46
CA GLU A 121 -3.23 9.83 5.65
C GLU A 121 -3.77 9.14 6.90
N ARG A 122 -5.10 9.02 7.04
CA ARG A 122 -5.72 8.25 8.14
C ARG A 122 -5.24 6.80 8.18
N ARG A 123 -5.17 6.13 7.03
CA ARG A 123 -4.68 4.74 6.94
C ARG A 123 -3.23 4.61 7.36
N PHE A 124 -2.35 5.51 6.91
CA PHE A 124 -0.97 5.51 7.37
C PHE A 124 -0.87 5.75 8.87
N CYS A 125 -1.68 6.65 9.43
CA CYS A 125 -1.71 6.87 10.87
C CYS A 125 -2.15 5.60 11.63
N MET A 126 -3.16 4.87 11.16
CA MET A 126 -3.57 3.60 11.78
C MET A 126 -2.46 2.55 11.71
N ASP A 127 -1.80 2.41 10.56
CA ASP A 127 -0.64 1.51 10.42
C ASP A 127 0.45 1.84 11.46
N VAL A 128 0.76 3.14 11.64
CA VAL A 128 1.75 3.60 12.64
C VAL A 128 1.26 3.34 14.07
N ALA A 129 0.01 3.69 14.38
CA ALA A 129 -0.56 3.51 15.70
C ALA A 129 -0.51 2.04 16.12
N VAL A 130 -0.79 1.09 15.22
CA VAL A 130 -0.68 -0.34 15.53
C VAL A 130 0.77 -0.80 15.63
N ALA A 131 1.64 -0.36 14.71
CA ALA A 131 3.04 -0.79 14.65
C ALA A 131 3.86 -0.33 15.87
N LEU A 132 3.53 0.82 16.45
CA LEU A 132 4.22 1.42 17.60
C LEU A 132 3.52 1.19 18.93
N SER A 133 2.38 0.49 18.95
CA SER A 133 1.66 0.17 20.18
C SER A 133 1.89 -1.28 20.61
N PRO A 134 2.11 -1.53 21.92
CA PRO A 134 2.07 -2.88 22.48
C PRO A 134 0.75 -3.58 22.17
N ALA A 135 0.80 -4.91 22.02
CA ALA A 135 -0.38 -5.72 21.70
C ALA A 135 -1.55 -5.51 22.68
N THR A 136 -1.25 -5.31 23.97
CA THR A 136 -2.23 -5.05 25.03
C THR A 136 -3.04 -3.77 24.83
N THR A 137 -2.46 -2.75 24.19
CA THR A 137 -3.07 -1.43 24.00
C THR A 137 -3.78 -1.27 22.65
N ARG A 138 -3.59 -2.22 21.74
CA ARG A 138 -4.14 -2.18 20.38
C ARG A 138 -5.67 -2.20 20.34
N VAL A 139 -6.29 -2.96 21.24
CA VAL A 139 -7.76 -3.05 21.36
C VAL A 139 -8.35 -1.74 21.87
N ASP A 140 -7.62 -1.02 22.73
CA ASP A 140 -8.05 0.27 23.25
C ASP A 140 -8.06 1.36 22.17
N ILE A 141 -7.14 1.28 21.20
CA ILE A 141 -7.13 2.17 20.02
C ILE A 141 -8.39 1.98 19.19
N LEU A 142 -8.83 0.74 18.98
CA LEU A 142 -10.06 0.44 18.24
C LEU A 142 -11.29 1.02 18.95
N LYS A 143 -11.45 0.71 20.24
CA LYS A 143 -12.58 1.23 21.05
C LYS A 143 -12.63 2.76 21.03
N MET A 144 -11.48 3.40 21.20
CA MET A 144 -11.39 4.86 21.17
C MET A 144 -11.79 5.45 19.80
N LEU A 145 -11.56 4.76 18.68
CA LEU A 145 -12.00 5.24 17.37
C LEU A 145 -13.50 5.00 17.14
N GLU A 146 -14.04 3.86 17.61
CA GLU A 146 -15.47 3.55 17.55
C GLU A 146 -16.29 4.55 18.39
N GLU A 147 -15.90 4.81 19.63
CA GLU A 147 -16.54 5.79 20.51
C GLU A 147 -16.54 7.22 19.94
N ARG A 148 -15.58 7.52 19.05
CA ARG A 148 -15.46 8.84 18.43
C ARG A 148 -16.21 8.97 17.11
N GLU A 149 -16.65 7.86 16.49
CA GLU A 149 -17.54 7.89 15.32
C GLU A 149 -18.83 8.67 15.64
N GLU A 150 -19.25 8.67 16.90
CA GLU A 150 -20.48 9.30 17.38
C GLU A 150 -20.40 10.83 17.58
N ASN A 151 -19.21 11.45 17.41
CA ASN A 151 -19.02 12.88 17.69
C ASN A 151 -19.00 13.77 16.43
N GLU A 152 -19.86 14.79 16.41
CA GLU A 152 -19.93 15.82 15.36
C GLU A 152 -18.61 16.62 15.27
N GLY A 153 -17.77 16.28 14.29
CA GLY A 153 -16.45 16.89 14.07
C GLY A 153 -15.34 15.90 13.77
N ASN A 154 -15.62 14.59 13.89
CA ASN A 154 -14.69 13.54 13.53
C ASN A 154 -14.74 13.21 12.03
N HIS A 155 -13.58 12.91 11.41
CA HIS A 155 -13.47 12.42 10.03
C HIS A 155 -13.31 10.90 9.92
N VAL A 156 -13.29 10.18 11.06
CA VAL A 156 -13.29 8.72 11.10
C VAL A 156 -14.64 8.20 10.61
N MET A 157 -14.59 7.22 9.71
CA MET A 157 -15.77 6.55 9.18
C MET A 157 -15.75 5.07 9.55
N ARG A 158 -16.87 4.35 9.43
CA ARG A 158 -16.91 2.89 9.59
C ARG A 158 -15.82 2.14 8.81
N ALA A 159 -15.53 2.58 7.58
CA ALA A 159 -14.47 2.00 6.74
C ALA A 159 -13.05 2.13 7.33
N ASP A 160 -12.83 3.11 8.20
CA ASP A 160 -11.59 3.30 8.93
C ASP A 160 -11.50 2.31 10.11
N CYS A 161 -12.60 2.06 10.82
CA CYS A 161 -12.69 1.01 11.86
C CYS A 161 -12.48 -0.38 11.26
N ASP A 162 -13.12 -0.69 10.13
CA ASP A 162 -12.95 -1.96 9.42
C ASP A 162 -11.49 -2.16 8.95
N TYR A 163 -10.83 -1.08 8.53
CA TYR A 163 -9.41 -1.12 8.17
C TYR A 163 -8.51 -1.36 9.39
N LEU A 164 -8.78 -0.71 10.51
CA LEU A 164 -8.02 -0.92 11.75
C LEU A 164 -8.17 -2.37 12.24
N GLU A 165 -9.38 -2.91 12.26
CA GLU A 165 -9.62 -4.32 12.59
C GLU A 165 -8.78 -5.26 11.70
N PHE A 166 -8.72 -4.97 10.40
CA PHE A 166 -7.89 -5.74 9.46
C PHE A 166 -6.40 -5.69 9.83
N ILE A 167 -5.87 -4.51 10.15
CA ILE A 167 -4.45 -4.37 10.53
C ILE A 167 -4.17 -5.10 11.85
N LEU A 168 -5.03 -4.94 12.86
CA LEU A 168 -4.88 -5.59 14.16
C LEU A 168 -4.76 -7.11 14.01
N LYS A 169 -5.71 -7.70 13.28
CA LYS A 169 -5.74 -9.14 13.00
C LYS A 169 -4.52 -9.62 12.21
N LYS A 170 -3.94 -8.78 11.34
CA LYS A 170 -2.69 -9.07 10.62
C LYS A 170 -1.46 -9.05 11.54
N PHE A 171 -1.40 -8.12 12.49
CA PHE A 171 -0.28 -7.98 13.42
C PHE A 171 -0.27 -9.04 14.52
N ASP A 172 -1.43 -9.55 14.92
CA ASP A 172 -1.57 -10.57 15.96
C ASP A 172 -1.35 -12.01 15.44
N GLY A 173 -0.89 -12.17 14.19
CA GLY A 173 -0.49 -13.46 13.64
C GLY A 173 -1.65 -14.39 13.25
N ALA A 174 -2.90 -13.94 13.33
CA ALA A 174 -4.09 -14.70 12.91
C ALA A 174 -4.18 -14.90 11.37
N ALA A 175 -3.11 -14.61 10.63
CA ALA A 175 -3.03 -14.70 9.17
C ALA A 175 -3.33 -16.11 8.62
N GLU A 176 -3.15 -17.17 9.42
CA GLU A 176 -3.50 -18.54 9.02
C GLU A 176 -5.02 -18.82 9.04
N GLU A 177 -5.82 -18.09 9.84
CA GLU A 177 -7.29 -18.20 9.78
C GLU A 177 -7.91 -17.38 8.64
N PHE A 178 -7.13 -16.52 7.97
CA PHE A 178 -7.62 -15.62 6.93
C PHE A 178 -7.79 -16.26 5.56
N SER A 179 -7.44 -17.52 5.32
CA SER A 179 -7.86 -18.18 4.07
C SER A 179 -9.37 -18.42 4.04
N ASN A 180 -10.04 -18.51 5.20
CA ASN A 180 -11.44 -18.92 5.30
C ASN A 180 -12.45 -17.80 5.67
N ARG A 181 -12.00 -16.57 5.97
CA ARG A 181 -12.88 -15.45 6.38
C ARG A 181 -12.99 -14.28 5.38
N TRP A 182 -12.49 -14.42 4.15
CA TRP A 182 -12.81 -13.47 3.06
C TRP A 182 -14.25 -13.68 2.61
N ARG A 183 -15.22 -13.25 3.42
CA ARG A 183 -16.50 -12.86 2.88
C ARG A 183 -16.42 -11.37 2.67
N THR A 184 -16.21 -10.96 1.42
CA THR A 184 -16.59 -9.61 0.98
C THR A 184 -17.96 -9.31 1.58
N PRO A 185 -18.13 -8.15 2.26
CA PRO A 185 -19.42 -7.75 2.81
C PRO A 185 -20.52 -8.03 1.78
N THR A 186 -21.61 -8.68 2.19
CA THR A 186 -22.67 -9.14 1.27
C THR A 186 -23.18 -8.02 0.37
N ASP A 187 -23.14 -6.78 0.87
CA ASP A 187 -23.59 -5.60 0.16
C ASP A 187 -22.62 -5.20 -0.97
N LEU A 188 -21.31 -5.38 -0.75
CA LEU A 188 -20.28 -5.17 -1.77
C LEU A 188 -20.27 -6.26 -2.85
N ARG A 189 -20.78 -7.47 -2.56
CA ARG A 189 -20.97 -8.52 -3.56
C ARG A 189 -22.05 -8.20 -4.59
N GLN A 190 -22.94 -7.26 -4.29
CA GLN A 190 -23.91 -6.77 -5.28
C GLN A 190 -23.25 -5.96 -6.39
N SER A 191 -22.03 -5.45 -6.17
CA SER A 191 -21.28 -4.75 -7.21
C SER A 191 -20.77 -5.74 -8.26
N PRO A 192 -21.12 -5.54 -9.55
CA PRO A 192 -20.66 -6.43 -10.61
C PRO A 192 -19.13 -6.45 -10.73
N TYR A 193 -18.46 -5.35 -10.37
CA TYR A 193 -17.00 -5.22 -10.37
C TYR A 193 -16.34 -6.06 -9.27
N VAL A 194 -16.92 -6.08 -8.08
CA VAL A 194 -16.40 -6.87 -6.96
C VAL A 194 -16.63 -8.36 -7.22
N GLY A 195 -17.84 -8.71 -7.71
CA GLY A 195 -18.14 -10.08 -8.15
C GLY A 195 -17.17 -10.57 -9.23
N LEU A 196 -16.79 -9.71 -10.19
CA LEU A 196 -15.80 -10.04 -11.20
C LEU A 196 -14.40 -10.29 -10.60
N ILE A 197 -13.94 -9.44 -9.68
CA ILE A 197 -12.62 -9.59 -9.04
C ILE A 197 -12.55 -10.87 -8.20
N GLU A 198 -13.61 -11.19 -7.45
CA GLU A 198 -13.68 -12.42 -6.65
C GLU A 198 -13.72 -13.65 -7.55
N SER A 199 -14.63 -13.71 -8.52
CA SER A 199 -14.77 -14.85 -9.42
C SER A 199 -13.51 -15.09 -10.25
N SER A 200 -12.77 -14.04 -10.64
CA SER A 200 -11.49 -14.17 -11.36
C SER A 200 -10.40 -14.90 -10.56
N GLN A 201 -10.59 -15.14 -9.25
CA GLN A 201 -9.65 -15.95 -8.46
C GLN A 201 -9.85 -17.45 -8.68
N THR A 202 -11.08 -17.89 -8.92
CA THR A 202 -11.43 -19.32 -8.99
C THR A 202 -11.82 -19.78 -10.39
N LEU A 203 -12.21 -18.85 -11.27
CA LEU A 203 -12.54 -19.16 -12.65
C LEU A 203 -11.32 -19.61 -13.45
N ASP A 204 -11.60 -20.47 -14.43
CA ASP A 204 -10.67 -20.76 -15.50
C ASP A 204 -10.24 -19.45 -16.22
N PRO A 205 -8.94 -19.26 -16.53
CA PRO A 205 -8.46 -18.02 -17.14
C PRO A 205 -9.20 -17.60 -18.41
N GLU A 206 -9.65 -18.52 -19.25
CA GLU A 206 -10.36 -18.20 -20.48
C GLU A 206 -11.76 -17.64 -20.20
N GLN A 207 -12.46 -18.24 -19.23
CA GLN A 207 -13.76 -17.77 -18.76
C GLN A 207 -13.63 -16.40 -18.08
N ALA A 208 -12.61 -16.22 -17.23
CA ALA A 208 -12.33 -14.96 -16.56
C ALA A 208 -12.03 -13.84 -17.57
N LEU A 209 -11.17 -14.09 -18.57
CA LEU A 209 -10.88 -13.13 -19.64
C LEU A 209 -12.11 -12.77 -20.47
N THR A 210 -13.05 -13.70 -20.64
CA THR A 210 -14.32 -13.44 -21.33
C THR A 210 -15.23 -12.53 -20.52
N ALA A 211 -15.35 -12.77 -19.20
CA ALA A 211 -16.11 -11.92 -18.31
C ALA A 211 -15.51 -10.50 -18.20
N ILE A 212 -14.18 -10.40 -18.10
CA ILE A 212 -13.46 -9.12 -18.08
C ILE A 212 -13.71 -8.35 -19.38
N GLN A 213 -13.61 -9.00 -20.54
CA GLN A 213 -13.88 -8.33 -21.84
C GLN A 213 -15.30 -7.78 -21.92
N LYS A 214 -16.30 -8.57 -21.51
CA LYS A 214 -17.71 -8.16 -21.52
C LYS A 214 -17.90 -6.90 -20.67
N MET A 215 -17.29 -6.87 -19.48
CA MET A 215 -17.39 -5.71 -18.59
C MET A 215 -16.61 -4.51 -19.12
N PHE A 216 -15.45 -4.72 -19.74
CA PHE A 216 -14.66 -3.67 -20.40
C PHE A 216 -15.47 -2.98 -21.51
N THR A 217 -16.22 -3.73 -22.33
CA THR A 217 -17.06 -3.15 -23.39
C THR A 217 -18.25 -2.33 -22.87
N SER A 218 -18.63 -2.52 -21.59
CA SER A 218 -19.73 -1.78 -20.95
C SER A 218 -19.27 -0.57 -20.14
N VAL A 219 -17.97 -0.23 -20.17
CA VAL A 219 -17.42 0.89 -19.39
C VAL A 219 -17.98 2.21 -19.91
N GLN A 220 -18.63 2.96 -19.02
CA GLN A 220 -19.16 4.28 -19.31
C GLN A 220 -18.14 5.36 -18.91
N SER A 221 -18.12 6.47 -19.65
CA SER A 221 -17.13 7.54 -19.47
C SER A 221 -17.08 8.11 -18.05
N HIS A 222 -18.25 8.29 -17.40
CA HIS A 222 -18.35 8.85 -16.05
C HIS A 222 -17.90 7.88 -14.93
N SER A 223 -17.80 6.58 -15.20
CA SER A 223 -17.38 5.55 -14.23
C SER A 223 -16.07 4.86 -14.64
N ALA A 224 -15.46 5.29 -15.74
CA ALA A 224 -14.30 4.65 -16.35
C ALA A 224 -13.12 4.50 -15.38
N GLU A 225 -12.84 5.50 -14.54
CA GLU A 225 -11.72 5.42 -13.62
C GLU A 225 -11.84 4.24 -12.63
N LEU A 226 -13.02 4.03 -12.04
CA LEU A 226 -13.25 2.97 -11.06
C LEU A 226 -13.43 1.62 -11.75
N ALA A 227 -14.12 1.59 -12.89
CA ALA A 227 -14.30 0.38 -13.68
C ALA A 227 -12.96 -0.18 -14.16
N LEU A 228 -12.06 0.67 -14.67
CA LEU A 228 -10.74 0.24 -15.13
C LEU A 228 -9.84 -0.21 -13.98
N GLN A 229 -9.96 0.38 -12.79
CA GLN A 229 -9.28 -0.13 -11.60
C GLN A 229 -9.76 -1.53 -11.23
N ALA A 230 -11.07 -1.78 -11.27
CA ALA A 230 -11.61 -3.10 -10.98
C ALA A 230 -11.19 -4.15 -12.02
N LEU A 231 -11.23 -3.80 -13.31
CA LEU A 231 -10.77 -4.68 -14.39
C LEU A 231 -9.26 -4.97 -14.28
N ALA A 232 -8.46 -3.98 -13.91
CA ALA A 232 -7.04 -4.18 -13.62
C ALA A 232 -6.82 -5.13 -12.44
N MET A 233 -7.62 -5.01 -11.37
CA MET A 233 -7.56 -5.94 -10.23
C MET A 233 -7.95 -7.36 -10.65
N ALA A 234 -9.00 -7.52 -11.47
CA ALA A 234 -9.39 -8.82 -12.00
C ALA A 234 -8.28 -9.46 -12.84
N LEU A 235 -7.63 -8.70 -13.73
CA LEU A 235 -6.48 -9.18 -14.51
C LEU A 235 -5.28 -9.57 -13.62
N THR A 236 -5.04 -8.89 -12.49
CA THR A 236 -4.00 -9.34 -11.55
C THR A 236 -4.33 -10.70 -10.92
N ARG A 237 -5.62 -11.04 -10.74
CA ARG A 237 -6.02 -12.38 -10.28
C ARG A 237 -5.82 -13.44 -11.35
N VAL A 238 -6.22 -13.14 -12.59
CA VAL A 238 -5.98 -14.03 -13.73
C VAL A 238 -4.48 -14.28 -13.92
N ALA A 239 -3.63 -13.25 -13.76
CA ALA A 239 -2.18 -13.39 -13.80
C ALA A 239 -1.61 -14.37 -12.76
N VAL A 240 -2.17 -14.37 -11.55
CA VAL A 240 -1.78 -15.33 -10.51
C VAL A 240 -2.17 -16.75 -10.92
N ASN A 241 -3.37 -16.94 -11.49
CA ASN A 241 -3.82 -18.25 -11.95
C ASN A 241 -2.97 -18.76 -13.12
N LEU A 242 -2.69 -17.92 -14.11
CA LEU A 242 -1.85 -18.24 -15.26
C LEU A 242 -0.43 -18.64 -14.86
N ARG A 243 0.10 -18.11 -13.75
CA ARG A 243 1.42 -18.48 -13.25
C ARG A 243 1.49 -19.94 -12.77
N VAL A 244 0.39 -20.49 -12.27
CA VAL A 244 0.34 -21.87 -11.75
C VAL A 244 0.19 -22.89 -12.88
N ILE A 245 -0.22 -22.45 -14.07
CA ILE A 245 -0.40 -23.29 -15.25
C ILE A 245 0.96 -23.46 -15.95
N GLU A 246 1.46 -24.70 -16.02
CA GLU A 246 2.77 -25.01 -16.61
C GLU A 246 2.87 -24.60 -18.08
N ASN A 247 1.80 -24.84 -18.86
CA ASN A 247 1.77 -24.55 -20.30
C ASN A 247 0.52 -23.76 -20.67
N VAL A 248 0.59 -22.43 -20.54
CA VAL A 248 -0.49 -21.54 -20.98
C VAL A 248 -0.55 -21.51 -22.52
N HIS A 249 -1.71 -21.80 -23.11
CA HIS A 249 -1.94 -21.67 -24.55
C HIS A 249 -1.65 -20.26 -25.07
N GLY A 250 -1.01 -20.15 -26.25
CA GLY A 250 -0.64 -18.88 -26.87
C GLY A 250 -1.84 -17.91 -27.04
N SER A 251 -3.00 -18.43 -27.45
CA SER A 251 -4.24 -17.65 -27.58
C SER A 251 -4.67 -16.98 -26.27
N ILE A 252 -4.52 -17.67 -25.13
CA ILE A 252 -4.84 -17.13 -23.80
C ILE A 252 -3.83 -16.04 -23.43
N ARG A 253 -2.53 -16.23 -23.73
CA ARG A 253 -1.50 -15.21 -23.46
C ARG A 253 -1.76 -13.94 -24.26
N THR A 254 -1.99 -14.05 -25.57
CA THR A 254 -2.30 -12.93 -26.46
C THR A 254 -3.54 -12.18 -25.99
N ARG A 255 -4.62 -12.89 -25.65
CA ARG A 255 -5.84 -12.27 -25.14
C ARG A 255 -5.62 -11.55 -23.80
N PHE A 256 -4.87 -12.16 -22.88
CA PHE A 256 -4.54 -11.57 -21.60
C PHE A 256 -3.71 -10.28 -21.75
N VAL A 257 -2.66 -10.32 -22.57
CA VAL A 257 -1.80 -9.17 -22.85
C VAL A 257 -2.59 -8.06 -23.54
N SER A 258 -3.37 -8.39 -24.56
CA SER A 258 -4.23 -7.43 -25.25
C SER A 258 -5.16 -6.70 -24.28
N GLN A 259 -5.81 -7.41 -23.35
CA GLN A 259 -6.69 -6.76 -22.37
C GLN A 259 -5.94 -5.86 -21.38
N CYS A 260 -4.74 -6.25 -20.95
CA CYS A 260 -3.89 -5.39 -20.14
C CYS A 260 -3.53 -4.08 -20.87
N LEU A 261 -3.20 -4.18 -22.16
CA LEU A 261 -2.90 -3.01 -23.00
C LEU A 261 -4.14 -2.16 -23.25
N SER A 262 -5.29 -2.78 -23.52
CA SER A 262 -6.56 -2.06 -23.71
C SER A 262 -6.93 -1.21 -22.50
N ILE A 263 -6.69 -1.67 -21.27
CA ILE A 263 -6.87 -0.84 -20.06
C ILE A 263 -5.87 0.31 -20.03
N VAL A 264 -4.61 0.04 -20.36
CA VAL A 264 -3.52 1.03 -20.33
C VAL A 264 -3.71 2.16 -21.35
N ASP A 265 -4.30 1.83 -22.50
CA ASP A 265 -4.51 2.75 -23.63
C ASP A 265 -5.89 3.41 -23.61
N HIS A 266 -6.78 2.99 -22.70
CA HIS A 266 -8.12 3.58 -22.56
C HIS A 266 -8.05 5.04 -22.11
N GLN A 267 -8.84 5.93 -22.74
CA GLN A 267 -8.83 7.37 -22.47
C GLN A 267 -9.16 7.72 -20.99
N GLY A 268 -10.02 6.93 -20.35
CA GLY A 268 -10.35 7.05 -18.92
C GLY A 268 -9.36 6.38 -17.95
N CYS A 269 -8.21 5.89 -18.43
CA CYS A 269 -7.25 5.18 -17.60
C CYS A 269 -6.53 6.12 -16.63
N SER A 270 -6.72 5.91 -15.33
CA SER A 270 -6.06 6.70 -14.29
C SER A 270 -4.70 6.13 -13.91
N SER A 271 -3.86 6.95 -13.27
CA SER A 271 -2.57 6.51 -12.71
C SER A 271 -2.73 5.36 -11.70
N ARG A 272 -3.91 5.22 -11.07
CA ARG A 272 -4.24 4.12 -10.17
C ARG A 272 -4.46 2.82 -10.92
N ALA A 273 -5.23 2.83 -12.02
CA ALA A 273 -5.40 1.66 -12.87
C ALA A 273 -4.05 1.18 -13.45
N VAL A 274 -3.21 2.10 -13.90
CA VAL A 274 -1.83 1.81 -14.34
C VAL A 274 -0.99 1.19 -13.22
N SER A 275 -1.08 1.73 -12.00
CA SER A 275 -0.36 1.18 -10.83
C SER A 275 -0.79 -0.25 -10.51
N ILE A 276 -2.07 -0.60 -10.67
CA ILE A 276 -2.55 -1.97 -10.48
C ILE A 276 -2.04 -2.88 -11.59
N ILE A 277 -2.14 -2.47 -12.87
CA ILE A 277 -1.60 -3.24 -14.02
C ILE A 277 -0.09 -3.46 -13.89
N SER A 278 0.65 -2.51 -13.29
CA SER A 278 2.10 -2.68 -13.07
C SER A 278 2.48 -3.89 -12.20
N ARG A 279 1.51 -4.47 -11.49
CA ARG A 279 1.70 -5.68 -10.67
C ARG A 279 1.57 -6.97 -11.48
N VAL A 280 0.97 -6.93 -12.66
CA VAL A 280 0.74 -8.12 -13.51
C VAL A 280 2.04 -8.88 -13.80
N PRO A 281 3.16 -8.25 -14.21
CA PRO A 281 4.40 -8.98 -14.43
C PRO A 281 4.94 -9.67 -13.17
N VAL A 282 4.70 -9.10 -11.97
CA VAL A 282 5.06 -9.73 -10.69
C VAL A 282 4.16 -10.92 -10.41
N CYS A 283 2.85 -10.78 -10.65
CA CYS A 283 1.87 -11.86 -10.50
C CYS A 283 2.15 -13.05 -11.43
N LEU A 284 2.57 -12.78 -12.67
CA LEU A 284 3.04 -13.80 -13.64
C LEU A 284 4.41 -14.39 -13.30
N GLY A 285 5.15 -13.81 -12.34
CA GLY A 285 6.49 -14.25 -11.98
C GLY A 285 7.61 -13.82 -12.95
N LEU A 286 7.33 -12.88 -13.86
CA LEU A 286 8.30 -12.35 -14.84
C LEU A 286 9.35 -11.44 -14.20
N THR A 287 9.03 -10.84 -13.05
CA THR A 287 9.94 -9.97 -12.30
C THR A 287 9.65 -10.04 -10.80
N LYS A 288 10.67 -9.78 -9.99
CA LYS A 288 10.57 -9.65 -8.52
C LYS A 288 10.34 -8.20 -8.06
N HIS A 289 10.30 -7.25 -8.98
CA HIS A 289 10.25 -5.81 -8.68
C HIS A 289 9.11 -5.12 -9.41
N TYR A 290 8.51 -4.12 -8.75
CA TYR A 290 7.54 -3.22 -9.40
C TYR A 290 8.28 -2.32 -10.39
N LEU A 291 7.78 -2.25 -11.62
CA LEU A 291 8.42 -1.54 -12.73
C LEU A 291 7.56 -0.36 -13.20
N GLN A 292 8.19 0.63 -13.82
CA GLN A 292 7.48 1.74 -14.45
C GLN A 292 6.67 1.27 -15.67
N LYS A 293 5.63 2.04 -16.03
CA LYS A 293 4.62 1.70 -17.07
C LYS A 293 5.22 1.17 -18.38
N CYS A 294 6.27 1.80 -18.91
CA CYS A 294 6.91 1.41 -20.17
C CYS A 294 7.52 -0.01 -20.11
N TYR A 295 8.16 -0.36 -19.00
CA TYR A 295 8.77 -1.68 -18.81
C TYR A 295 7.73 -2.78 -18.56
N VAL A 296 6.58 -2.45 -17.99
CA VAL A 296 5.45 -3.37 -17.84
C VAL A 296 4.92 -3.81 -19.20
N VAL A 297 4.68 -2.86 -20.11
CA VAL A 297 4.23 -3.14 -21.48
C VAL A 297 5.24 -3.99 -22.24
N GLN A 298 6.53 -3.67 -22.13
CA GLN A 298 7.59 -4.46 -22.77
C GLN A 298 7.64 -5.90 -22.26
N LEU A 299 7.57 -6.12 -20.95
CA LEU A 299 7.58 -7.47 -20.38
C LEU A 299 6.36 -8.31 -20.78
N LEU A 300 5.19 -7.69 -20.87
CA LEU A 300 3.98 -8.38 -21.30
C LEU A 300 4.08 -8.83 -22.75
N LYS A 301 4.58 -7.97 -23.65
CA LYS A 301 4.82 -8.32 -25.05
C LYS A 301 5.89 -9.41 -25.20
N GLN A 302 6.95 -9.37 -24.39
CA GLN A 302 7.96 -10.44 -24.37
C GLN A 302 7.37 -11.78 -23.91
N TRP A 303 6.48 -11.77 -22.92
CA TRP A 303 5.82 -12.98 -22.44
C TRP A 303 4.82 -13.56 -23.45
N GLU A 304 4.12 -12.70 -24.19
CA GLU A 304 3.27 -13.09 -25.32
C GLU A 304 4.07 -13.88 -26.37
N ASN A 305 5.24 -13.37 -26.76
CA ASN A 305 6.05 -13.92 -27.86
C ASN A 305 6.83 -15.20 -27.50
N LYS A 306 6.85 -15.64 -26.23
CA LYS A 306 7.58 -16.86 -25.79
C LYS A 306 7.10 -18.17 -26.44
N SER A 307 6.01 -18.18 -27.20
CA SER A 307 5.58 -19.36 -27.95
C SER A 307 6.19 -19.48 -29.34
N GLU A 308 6.73 -18.40 -29.92
CA GLU A 308 7.31 -18.43 -31.27
C GLU A 308 8.70 -19.09 -31.31
N GLU A 309 9.34 -19.31 -30.16
CA GLU A 309 10.68 -19.94 -30.07
C GLU A 309 10.64 -21.47 -29.88
N THR A 310 9.46 -22.09 -29.80
CA THR A 310 9.30 -23.54 -29.50
C THR A 310 8.50 -24.33 -30.56
N THR A 311 8.30 -23.78 -31.75
CA THR A 311 7.82 -24.50 -32.95
C THR A 311 8.95 -24.64 -33.95
#